data_AF-A0A0Z8QML4-F1
#
_entry.id   AF-A0A0Z8QML4-F1
#
_cell.length_a   1.000
_cell.length_b   1.000
_cell.length_c   1.000
_cell.angle_alpha   90.00
_cell.angle_beta   90.00
_cell.angle_gamma   90.00
#
_symmetry.space_group_name_H-M   'P 1'
#
loop_
_entity.id
_entity.type
_entity.pdbx_description
1 polymer ?
#
loop_
_entity_poly.entity_id
_entity_poly.type
_entity_poly.pdbx_seq_one_letter_code
_entity_poly.pdbx_strand_id
1 'polypeptide(L)' 'MEEEVELLNTVRKGFILYNKHDIIVKEKTPDFGEITLHFLDGKFTHLVKKETKK' A
#
# COMPACT_ATOMS: atom_id res chain seq x y z
N MET A 1 -13.78 -14.41 -6.11
CA MET A 1 -14.79 -13.53 -5.48
C MET A 1 -14.44 -13.19 -4.05
N GLU A 2 -14.16 -14.15 -3.17
CA GLU A 2 -13.78 -13.87 -1.76
C GLU A 2 -12.50 -13.03 -1.62
N GLU A 3 -11.49 -13.33 -2.43
CA GLU A 3 -10.19 -12.66 -2.38
C GLU A 3 -10.26 -11.17 -2.79
N GLU A 4 -11.08 -10.84 -3.79
CA GLU A 4 -11.33 -9.46 -4.21
C GLU A 4 -12.03 -8.66 -3.10
N VAL A 5 -13.01 -9.28 -2.44
CA VAL A 5 -13.72 -8.69 -1.28
C VAL A 5 -12.75 -8.45 -0.12
N GLU A 6 -11.81 -9.36 0.12
CA GLU A 6 -10.77 -9.20 1.14
C GLU A 6 -9.81 -8.03 0.82
N LEU A 7 -9.38 -7.91 -0.43
CA LEU A 7 -8.53 -6.80 -0.88
C LEU A 7 -9.25 -5.46 -0.75
N LEU A 8 -10.51 -5.38 -1.18
CA LEU A 8 -11.34 -4.19 -1.01
C LEU A 8 -11.52 -3.80 0.46
N ASN A 9 -11.77 -4.78 1.33
CA ASN A 9 -11.87 -4.53 2.78
C ASN A 9 -10.55 -4.06 3.38
N THR A 10 -9.42 -4.53 2.86
CA THR A 10 -8.09 -4.09 3.27
C THR A 10 -7.86 -2.63 2.90
N VAL A 11 -8.20 -2.23 1.67
CA VAL A 11 -8.13 -0.82 1.24
C VAL A 11 -9.03 0.08 2.09
N ARG A 12 -10.27 -0.37 2.37
CA ARG A 12 -11.21 0.38 3.24
C ARG A 12 -10.70 0.59 4.65
N LYS A 13 -9.80 -0.26 5.14
CA LYS A 13 -9.15 -0.12 6.46
C LYS A 13 -7.93 0.81 6.45
N GLY A 14 -7.64 1.46 5.33
CA GLY A 14 -6.49 2.37 5.20
C GLY A 14 -5.19 1.66 4.87
N PHE A 15 -5.24 0.48 4.25
CA PHE A 15 -4.04 -0.16 3.72
C PHE A 15 -3.82 0.24 2.26
N ILE A 16 -2.55 0.36 1.87
CA ILE A 16 -2.12 0.50 0.50
C ILE A 16 -1.79 -0.90 -0.04
N LEU A 17 -2.34 -1.20 -1.22
CA LEU A 17 -2.00 -2.38 -1.99
C LEU A 17 -1.07 -1.97 -3.12
N TYR A 18 0.08 -2.64 -3.25
CA TYR A 18 1.00 -2.40 -4.36
C TYR A 18 1.66 -3.70 -4.80
N ASN A 19 2.06 -3.75 -6.07
CA ASN A 19 2.82 -4.88 -6.61
C ASN A 19 4.30 -4.70 -6.23
N LYS A 20 4.94 -5.74 -5.71
CA LYS A 20 6.38 -5.77 -5.47
C LYS A 20 6.91 -7.11 -5.94
N HIS A 21 7.63 -7.10 -7.05
CA HIS A 21 8.13 -8.33 -7.69
C HIS A 21 7.01 -9.36 -7.94
N ASP A 22 5.91 -8.90 -8.56
CA ASP A 22 4.74 -9.71 -8.93
C ASP A 22 3.93 -10.27 -7.74
N ILE A 23 4.25 -9.85 -6.51
CA ILE A 23 3.48 -10.15 -5.29
C ILE A 23 2.70 -8.92 -4.86
N ILE A 24 1.41 -9.07 -4.56
CA ILE A 24 0.61 -7.99 -3.94
C ILE A 24 1.00 -7.88 -2.47
N VAL A 25 1.51 -6.71 -2.09
CA VAL A 25 1.87 -6.37 -0.72
C VAL A 25 0.79 -5.46 -0.13
N LYS A 26 0.47 -5.68 1.15
CA LYS A 26 -0.47 -4.90 1.96
C LYS A 26 0.33 -4.08 2.98
N GLU A 27 0.30 -2.76 2.91
CA GLU A 27 1.02 -1.88 3.85
C GLU A 27 0.06 -0.92 4.54
N LYS A 28 0.16 -0.74 5.85
CA LYS A 28 -0.72 0.18 6.58
C LYS A 28 -0.24 1.62 6.41
N THR A 29 -1.14 2.55 6.09
CA THR A 29 -0.79 3.98 6.07
C THR A 29 -0.27 4.44 7.44
N PRO A 30 0.66 5.40 7.49
CA PRO A 30 1.09 6.00 8.74
C PRO A 30 -0.10 6.71 9.40
N ASP A 31 -0.20 6.62 10.73
CA ASP A 31 -1.24 7.35 11.48
C ASP A 31 -0.95 8.88 11.46
N PHE A 32 0.33 9.26 11.37
CA PHE A 32 0.78 10.64 11.14
C PHE A 32 2.13 10.64 10.40
N GLY A 33 2.17 11.26 9.22
CA GLY A 33 3.38 11.35 8.40
C GLY A 33 3.09 11.23 6.91
N GLU A 34 4.06 10.69 6.17
CA GLU A 34 4.04 10.62 4.72
C GLU A 34 4.16 9.17 4.24
N ILE A 35 3.46 8.87 3.15
CA ILE A 35 3.61 7.61 2.42
C ILE A 35 3.75 7.94 0.94
N THR A 36 4.79 7.40 0.31
CA THR A 36 5.11 7.66 -1.09
C THR A 36 5.17 6.34 -1.83
N LEU A 37 4.34 6.21 -2.88
CA LEU A 37 4.34 5.05 -3.75
C LEU A 37 4.96 5.43 -5.10
N HIS A 38 6.09 4.82 -5.44
CA HIS A 38 6.79 5.07 -6.69
C HIS A 38 6.19 4.23 -7.81
N PHE A 39 5.93 4.89 -8.94
CA PHE A 39 5.49 4.27 -10.18
C PHE A 39 6.60 4.40 -11.23
N LEU A 40 7.06 3.25 -11.74
CA LEU A 40 8.12 3.17 -12.74
C LEU A 40 7.80 2.02 -13.69
N ASP A 41 7.99 2.23 -14.99
CA ASP A 41 7.83 1.20 -16.02
C ASP A 41 6.45 0.50 -15.99
N GLY A 42 5.38 1.28 -15.81
CA GLY A 42 4.01 0.75 -15.79
C GLY A 42 3.62 0.02 -14.51
N LYS A 43 4.51 -0.09 -13.51
CA LYS A 43 4.26 -0.80 -12.25
C LYS A 43 4.54 0.09 -11.04
N PHE A 44 3.81 -0.15 -9.95
CA PHE A 44 4.23 0.33 -8.64
C PHE A 44 5.42 -0.53 -8.19
N THR A 45 6.51 0.07 -7.74
CA THR A 45 7.77 -0.65 -7.51
C THR A 45 8.26 -0.53 -6.08
N HIS A 46 8.01 0.61 -5.44
CA HIS A 46 8.58 0.91 -4.14
C HIS A 46 7.63 1.77 -3.30
N LEU A 47 7.49 1.42 -2.03
CA LEU A 47 6.73 2.18 -1.05
C LEU A 47 7.68 2.67 0.04
N VAL A 48 7.71 3.99 0.25
CA VAL A 48 8.42 4.63 1.34
C VAL A 48 7.39 5.11 2.35
N LYS A 49 7.54 4.69 3.61
CA LYS A 49 6.70 5.12 4.72
C LYS A 49 7.56 5.93 5.68
N LYS A 50 7.11 7.13 6.03
CA LYS A 50 7.75 8.02 7.00
C LYS A 50 6.75 8.38 8.09
N GLU A 51 6.92 7.77 9.25
CA GLU A 51 6.12 8.12 10.43
C GLU A 51 6.77 9.27 11.18
N THR A 52 5.98 10.31 11.44
CA THR A 52 6.38 11.43 12.29
C THR A 52 5.72 11.26 13.64
N LYS A 53 6.50 11.37 14.72
CA LYS A 53 5.93 11.46 16.07
C LYS A 53 5.26 12.82 16.21
N LYS A 54 4.03 12.80 16.75
CA LYS A 54 3.27 13.98 17.11
C LYS A 54 4.00 14.81 18.17
#